data_AF-A0A2I4F2D3-F1
#
_entry.id   AF-A0A2I4F2D3-F1
#
_cell.length_a   1.000
_cell.length_b   1.000
_cell.length_c   1.000
_cell.angle_alpha   90.00
_cell.angle_beta   90.00
_cell.angle_gamma   90.00
#
_symmetry.space_group_name_H-M   'P 1'
#
loop_
_entity.id
_entity.type
_entity.pdbx_description
1 polymer ?
#
loop_
_entity_poly.entity_id
_entity_poly.type
_entity_poly.pdbx_seq_one_letter_code
_entity_poly.pdbx_strand_id
1 'polypeptide(L)'
;MAKAIAEVLPNTTHRLCLWHILQKFPEHLAHVNNMFPDFQKDFRHCIHETITTNEFEEEWASILVKYELGENNWLKNLYIRLDKWVPAYLHSTFCAGMSTTQMSESMNKFFKDYVRSSTMISDFVHQYEKTLDARYFKEKEKDVRTKSTRAILKTPLKIEEEAAKVYTRKSFIIF
;
A
#
# COMPACT_ATOMS: atom_id res chain seq x y z
N MET A 1 -2.33 -5.55 18.31
CA MET A 1 -2.73 -4.21 17.80
C MET A 1 -4.24 -4.02 17.75
N ALA A 2 -5.02 -4.91 17.11
CA ALA A 2 -6.47 -4.71 16.92
C ALA A 2 -7.25 -4.30 18.19
N LYS A 3 -7.02 -4.97 19.33
CA LYS A 3 -7.68 -4.64 20.61
C LYS A 3 -7.37 -3.21 21.08
N ALA A 4 -6.09 -2.84 21.15
CA ALA A 4 -5.66 -1.51 21.57
C ALA A 4 -6.16 -0.40 20.63
N ILE A 5 -6.22 -0.67 19.31
CA ILE A 5 -6.79 0.29 18.35
C ILE A 5 -8.28 0.48 18.59
N ALA A 6 -9.03 -0.59 18.85
CA ALA A 6 -10.46 -0.48 19.17
C ALA A 6 -10.72 0.31 20.47
N GLU A 7 -9.82 0.18 21.45
CA GLU A 7 -9.90 0.91 22.72
C GLU A 7 -9.53 2.39 22.59
N VAL A 8 -8.46 2.71 21.86
CA VAL A 8 -7.90 4.08 21.80
C VAL A 8 -8.45 4.89 20.62
N LEU A 9 -8.82 4.22 19.51
CA LEU A 9 -9.27 4.82 18.26
C LEU A 9 -10.56 4.14 17.75
N PRO A 10 -11.68 4.24 18.50
CA PRO A 10 -12.90 3.48 18.22
C PRO A 10 -13.54 3.79 16.86
N ASN A 11 -13.32 5.00 16.33
CA ASN A 11 -13.85 5.43 15.04
C ASN A 11 -12.90 5.13 13.86
N THR A 12 -11.81 4.39 14.08
CA THR A 12 -10.83 4.05 13.04
C THR A 12 -11.06 2.64 12.51
N THR A 13 -11.19 2.53 11.19
CA THR A 13 -11.19 1.22 10.51
C THR A 13 -9.77 0.66 10.45
N HIS A 14 -9.47 -0.30 11.33
CA HIS A 14 -8.21 -1.04 11.24
C HIS A 14 -8.24 -2.01 10.05
N ARG A 15 -7.23 -1.94 9.19
CA ARG A 15 -7.04 -2.82 8.03
C ARG A 15 -5.76 -3.64 8.17
N LEU A 16 -5.79 -4.88 7.68
CA LEU A 16 -4.57 -5.65 7.51
C LEU A 16 -3.87 -5.24 6.22
N CYS A 17 -2.55 -5.19 6.29
CA CYS A 17 -1.72 -4.85 5.15
C CYS A 17 -1.70 -6.01 4.14
N LEU A 18 -2.33 -5.81 2.98
CA LEU A 18 -2.41 -6.82 1.91
C LEU A 18 -1.01 -7.23 1.43
N TRP A 19 -0.05 -6.31 1.36
CA TRP A 19 1.34 -6.68 1.03
C TRP A 19 1.92 -7.72 2.00
N HIS A 20 1.78 -7.52 3.31
CA HIS A 20 2.27 -8.48 4.31
C HIS A 20 1.53 -9.82 4.22
N ILE A 21 0.22 -9.79 3.94
CA ILE A 21 -0.56 -11.00 3.67
C ILE A 21 0.03 -11.73 2.46
N LEU A 22 0.26 -11.03 1.34
CA LEU A 22 0.84 -11.58 0.11
C LEU A 22 2.27 -12.12 0.29
N GLN A 23 3.08 -11.51 1.16
CA GLN A 23 4.43 -12.02 1.50
C GLN A 23 4.39 -13.38 2.22
N LYS A 24 3.27 -13.73 2.88
CA LYS A 24 3.09 -15.03 3.54
C LYS A 24 2.63 -16.13 2.59
N PHE A 25 2.29 -15.81 1.34
CA PHE A 25 1.84 -16.81 0.36
C PHE A 25 2.90 -17.86 0.05
N PRO A 26 4.16 -17.50 -0.25
CA PRO A 26 5.19 -18.51 -0.49
C PRO A 26 5.38 -19.45 0.71
N GLU A 27 5.24 -18.95 1.94
CA GLU A 27 5.39 -19.77 3.15
C GLU A 27 4.29 -20.85 3.27
N HIS A 28 3.05 -20.52 2.90
CA HIS A 28 1.90 -21.42 3.09
C HIS A 28 1.47 -22.17 1.81
N LEU A 29 1.79 -21.63 0.63
CA LEU A 29 1.25 -22.05 -0.67
C LEU A 29 2.32 -22.21 -1.75
N ALA A 30 3.62 -22.33 -1.39
CA ALA A 30 4.68 -22.61 -2.36
C ALA A 30 4.40 -23.86 -3.21
N HIS A 31 3.84 -24.92 -2.61
CA HIS A 31 3.50 -26.15 -3.31
C HIS A 31 2.48 -25.92 -4.43
N VAL A 32 1.41 -25.17 -4.15
CA VAL A 32 0.40 -24.79 -5.16
C VAL A 32 1.01 -23.90 -6.22
N ASN A 33 1.81 -22.91 -5.83
CA ASN A 33 2.45 -22.01 -6.77
C ASN A 33 3.40 -22.71 -7.74
N ASN A 34 4.08 -23.77 -7.27
CA ASN A 34 4.98 -24.57 -8.10
C ASN A 34 4.22 -25.55 -9.00
N MET A 35 3.08 -26.05 -8.54
CA MET A 35 2.25 -27.00 -9.28
C MET A 35 1.36 -26.31 -10.33
N PHE A 36 0.91 -25.08 -10.03
CA PHE A 36 -0.04 -24.33 -10.84
C PHE A 36 0.48 -22.93 -11.16
N PRO A 37 1.07 -22.71 -12.35
CA PRO A 37 1.64 -21.43 -12.74
C PRO A 37 0.62 -20.27 -12.74
N ASP A 38 -0.64 -20.57 -13.05
CA ASP A 38 -1.71 -19.57 -13.13
C ASP A 38 -2.24 -19.13 -11.75
N PHE A 39 -1.92 -19.86 -10.67
CA PHE A 39 -2.47 -19.59 -9.33
C PHE A 39 -2.23 -18.14 -8.89
N GLN A 40 -1.03 -17.61 -9.06
CA GLN A 40 -0.71 -16.24 -8.68
C GLN A 40 -1.48 -15.20 -9.46
N LYS A 41 -1.79 -15.47 -10.73
CA LYS A 41 -2.54 -14.57 -11.59
C LYS A 41 -4.01 -14.56 -11.15
N ASP A 42 -4.61 -15.74 -11.02
CA ASP A 42 -6.01 -15.90 -10.63
C ASP A 42 -6.25 -15.34 -9.22
N PHE A 43 -5.33 -15.60 -8.30
CA PHE A 43 -5.41 -15.08 -6.93
C PHE A 43 -5.29 -13.55 -6.85
N ARG A 44 -4.40 -12.94 -7.65
CA ARG A 44 -4.32 -11.48 -7.73
C ARG A 44 -5.57 -10.88 -8.34
N HIS A 45 -6.12 -11.52 -9.37
CA HIS A 45 -7.37 -11.10 -10.00
C HIS A 45 -8.51 -11.12 -8.97
N CYS A 46 -8.68 -12.23 -8.25
CA CYS A 46 -9.68 -12.37 -7.19
C CYS A 46 -9.57 -11.29 -6.11
N ILE A 47 -8.37 -10.81 -5.76
CA ILE A 47 -8.24 -9.76 -4.72
C ILE A 47 -8.41 -8.35 -5.28
N HIS A 48 -7.82 -8.07 -6.44
CA HIS A 48 -7.64 -6.71 -6.94
C HIS A 48 -8.69 -6.28 -7.96
N GLU A 49 -9.24 -7.21 -8.73
CA GLU A 49 -10.13 -6.93 -9.86
C GLU A 49 -11.60 -7.15 -9.51
N THR A 50 -11.92 -7.87 -8.42
CA THR A 50 -13.29 -8.00 -7.93
C THR A 50 -13.74 -6.70 -7.27
N ILE A 51 -14.90 -6.19 -7.67
CA ILE A 51 -15.42 -4.91 -7.15
C ILE A 51 -16.45 -5.18 -6.06
N THR A 52 -17.35 -6.15 -6.28
CA THR A 52 -18.42 -6.49 -5.34
C THR A 52 -18.03 -7.65 -4.43
N THR A 53 -18.66 -7.73 -3.25
CA THR A 53 -18.45 -8.87 -2.35
C THR A 53 -18.89 -10.18 -2.97
N ASN A 54 -19.94 -10.18 -3.81
CA ASN A 54 -20.43 -11.38 -4.47
C ASN A 54 -19.44 -11.90 -5.52
N GLU A 55 -18.92 -11.01 -6.38
CA GLU A 55 -17.85 -11.36 -7.33
C GLU A 55 -16.65 -11.96 -6.61
N PHE A 56 -16.26 -11.36 -5.47
CA PHE A 56 -15.19 -11.89 -4.65
C PHE A 56 -15.48 -13.30 -4.12
N GLU A 57 -16.66 -13.54 -3.52
CA GLU A 57 -17.01 -14.86 -2.97
C GLU A 57 -17.05 -15.94 -4.05
N GLU A 58 -17.58 -15.63 -5.23
CA GLU A 58 -17.65 -16.56 -6.36
C GLU A 58 -16.25 -16.93 -6.87
N GLU A 59 -15.40 -15.93 -7.12
CA GLU A 59 -14.01 -16.15 -7.55
C GLU A 59 -13.17 -16.84 -6.47
N TRP A 60 -13.35 -16.47 -5.20
CA TRP A 60 -12.67 -17.09 -4.07
C TRP A 60 -13.02 -18.58 -3.96
N ALA A 61 -14.31 -18.92 -4.02
CA ALA A 61 -14.77 -20.30 -4.02
C ALA A 61 -14.22 -21.09 -5.23
N SER A 62 -14.23 -20.47 -6.42
CA SER A 62 -13.66 -21.05 -7.65
C SER A 62 -12.17 -21.39 -7.48
N ILE A 63 -11.38 -20.47 -6.93
CA ILE A 63 -9.95 -20.70 -6.61
C ILE A 63 -9.77 -21.84 -5.61
N LEU A 64 -10.57 -21.86 -4.53
CA LEU A 64 -10.45 -22.92 -3.52
C LEU A 64 -10.71 -24.30 -4.09
N VAL A 65 -11.66 -24.43 -5.01
CA VAL A 65 -11.95 -25.70 -5.69
C VAL A 65 -10.88 -26.03 -6.73
N LYS A 66 -10.54 -25.08 -7.61
CA LYS A 66 -9.59 -25.26 -8.73
C LYS A 66 -8.21 -25.72 -8.27
N TYR A 67 -7.77 -25.27 -7.09
CA TYR A 67 -6.45 -25.57 -6.55
C TYR A 67 -6.47 -26.49 -5.33
N GLU A 68 -7.61 -27.11 -5.03
CA GLU A 68 -7.80 -28.06 -3.91
C GLU A 68 -7.42 -27.46 -2.53
N LEU A 69 -7.73 -26.17 -2.33
CA LEU A 69 -7.34 -25.40 -1.15
C LEU A 69 -8.41 -25.35 -0.05
N GLY A 70 -9.53 -26.07 -0.23
CA GLY A 70 -10.68 -26.04 0.69
C GLY A 70 -10.33 -26.38 2.15
N GLU A 71 -9.34 -27.25 2.38
CA GLU A 71 -8.89 -27.66 3.71
C GLU A 71 -7.69 -26.89 4.26
N ASN A 72 -7.24 -25.84 3.56
CA ASN A 72 -6.09 -25.05 3.99
C ASN A 72 -6.45 -24.16 5.19
N ASN A 73 -5.94 -24.52 6.38
CA ASN A 73 -6.20 -23.79 7.63
C ASN A 73 -5.78 -22.32 7.58
N TRP A 74 -4.73 -21.98 6.84
CA TRP A 74 -4.28 -20.60 6.76
C TRP A 74 -5.24 -19.74 5.94
N LEU A 75 -5.75 -20.25 4.81
CA LEU A 75 -6.78 -19.59 4.01
C LEU A 75 -8.11 -19.50 4.76
N LYS A 76 -8.51 -20.53 5.52
CA LYS A 76 -9.69 -20.46 6.41
C LYS A 76 -9.57 -19.32 7.43
N ASN A 77 -8.40 -19.18 8.07
CA ASN A 77 -8.15 -18.09 9.01
C ASN A 77 -8.14 -16.71 8.35
N LEU A 78 -7.63 -16.63 7.11
CA LEU A 78 -7.62 -15.39 6.33
C LEU A 78 -9.04 -14.99 5.89
N TYR A 79 -9.88 -15.97 5.54
CA TYR A 79 -11.28 -15.80 5.17
C TYR A 79 -12.15 -15.27 6.32
N ILE A 80 -11.87 -15.66 7.57
CA ILE A 80 -12.58 -15.10 8.74
C ILE A 80 -12.41 -13.57 8.86
N ARG A 81 -11.40 -13.00 8.20
CA ARG A 81 -11.02 -11.58 8.33
C ARG A 81 -11.17 -10.80 7.03
N LEU A 82 -12.00 -11.25 6.08
CA LEU A 82 -12.17 -10.60 4.77
C LEU A 82 -12.46 -9.10 4.88
N ASP A 83 -13.26 -8.71 5.88
CA ASP A 83 -13.61 -7.33 6.21
C ASP A 83 -12.41 -6.43 6.54
N LYS A 84 -11.24 -7.01 6.86
CA LYS A 84 -10.03 -6.27 7.21
C LYS A 84 -9.04 -6.12 6.07
N TRP A 85 -9.11 -6.93 5.02
CA TRP A 85 -8.04 -6.98 4.03
C TRP A 85 -8.50 -6.99 2.57
N VAL A 86 -9.71 -7.49 2.28
CA VAL A 86 -10.22 -7.56 0.90
C VAL A 86 -10.79 -6.22 0.45
N PRO A 87 -10.32 -5.66 -0.68
CA PRO A 87 -10.83 -4.39 -1.19
C PRO A 87 -12.35 -4.34 -1.38
N ALA A 88 -12.96 -5.40 -1.93
CA ALA A 88 -14.41 -5.49 -2.14
C ALA A 88 -15.23 -5.28 -0.85
N TYR A 89 -14.73 -5.76 0.29
CA TYR A 89 -15.36 -5.58 1.61
C TYR A 89 -15.10 -4.20 2.24
N LEU A 90 -14.16 -3.44 1.69
CA LEU A 90 -13.68 -2.17 2.25
C LEU A 90 -14.15 -0.95 1.46
N HIS A 91 -15.09 -1.13 0.52
CA HIS A 91 -15.59 -0.08 -0.37
C HIS A 91 -16.24 1.10 0.38
N SER A 92 -16.78 0.87 1.58
CA SER A 92 -17.34 1.93 2.43
C SER A 92 -16.29 2.82 3.08
N THR A 93 -15.00 2.44 3.03
CA THR A 93 -13.91 3.17 3.68
C THR A 93 -12.99 3.78 2.62
N PHE A 94 -13.06 5.11 2.47
CA PHE A 94 -12.13 5.81 1.59
C PHE A 94 -10.70 5.71 2.12
N CYS A 95 -9.83 5.05 1.36
CA CYS A 95 -8.44 4.81 1.76
C CYS A 95 -7.44 5.60 0.90
N ALA A 96 -7.87 6.61 0.14
CA ALA A 96 -7.00 7.49 -0.66
C ALA A 96 -5.96 6.75 -1.54
N GLY A 97 -6.32 5.58 -2.08
CA GLY A 97 -5.38 4.77 -2.89
C GLY A 97 -4.28 4.06 -2.08
N MET A 98 -4.36 4.02 -0.74
CA MET A 98 -3.45 3.28 0.13
C MET A 98 -3.72 1.76 0.03
N SER A 99 -3.35 1.16 -1.11
CA SER A 99 -3.31 -0.29 -1.28
C SER A 99 -2.05 -0.91 -0.66
N THR A 100 -1.75 -0.57 0.60
CA THR A 100 -0.84 -1.28 1.53
C THR A 100 0.64 -1.52 1.16
N THR A 101 1.05 -1.42 -0.11
CA THR A 101 2.46 -1.53 -0.56
C THR A 101 3.19 -0.20 -0.50
N GLN A 102 2.52 0.89 -0.87
CA GLN A 102 3.17 2.20 -1.03
C GLN A 102 3.82 2.71 0.26
N MET A 103 3.25 2.43 1.43
CA MET A 103 3.75 2.95 2.69
C MET A 103 4.99 2.21 3.20
N SER A 104 4.99 0.87 3.21
CA SER A 104 6.17 0.10 3.62
C SER A 104 7.29 0.23 2.60
N GLU A 105 6.99 0.22 1.30
CA GLU A 105 7.99 0.46 0.25
C GLU A 105 8.56 1.87 0.32
N SER A 106 7.73 2.89 0.58
CA SER A 106 8.24 4.26 0.75
C SER A 106 9.11 4.39 1.98
N MET A 107 8.74 3.76 3.10
CA MET A 107 9.54 3.83 4.34
C MET A 107 10.85 3.02 4.18
N ASN A 108 10.78 1.84 3.58
CA ASN A 108 11.95 1.03 3.27
C ASN A 108 12.88 1.78 2.32
N LYS A 109 12.34 2.40 1.25
CA LYS A 109 13.12 3.23 0.33
C LYS A 109 13.72 4.45 1.04
N PHE A 110 13.00 5.04 1.99
CA PHE A 110 13.46 6.19 2.75
C PHE A 110 14.71 5.86 3.59
N PHE A 111 14.73 4.68 4.23
CA PHE A 111 15.87 4.25 5.04
C PHE A 111 16.92 3.43 4.30
N LYS A 112 16.63 2.94 3.09
CA LYS A 112 17.47 1.98 2.35
C LYS A 112 18.94 2.41 2.21
N ASP A 113 19.17 3.70 2.02
CA ASP A 113 20.50 4.25 1.79
C ASP A 113 21.30 4.50 3.08
N TYR A 114 20.64 4.43 4.24
CA TYR A 114 21.20 4.84 5.54
C TYR A 114 21.21 3.72 6.59
N VAL A 115 20.24 2.80 6.54
CA VAL A 115 20.09 1.68 7.48
C VAL A 115 20.18 0.36 6.72
N ARG A 116 21.07 -0.51 7.17
CA ARG A 116 21.25 -1.87 6.67
C ARG A 116 20.98 -2.88 7.78
N SER A 117 20.79 -4.14 7.42
CA SER A 117 20.66 -5.23 8.40
C SER A 117 21.87 -5.37 9.33
N SER A 118 23.04 -4.89 8.91
CA SER A 118 24.28 -4.86 9.70
C SER A 118 24.47 -3.58 10.52
N THR A 119 23.56 -2.61 10.45
CA THR A 119 23.67 -1.36 11.22
C THR A 119 23.42 -1.66 12.70
N MET A 120 24.36 -1.29 13.56
CA MET A 120 24.18 -1.46 15.01
C MET A 120 23.09 -0.51 15.55
N ILE A 121 22.41 -0.93 16.61
CA ILE A 121 21.38 -0.11 17.25
C ILE A 121 21.94 1.22 17.75
N SER A 122 23.20 1.24 18.22
CA SER A 122 23.89 2.47 18.64
C SER A 122 24.02 3.48 17.50
N ASP A 123 24.20 3.00 16.27
CA ASP A 123 24.39 3.85 15.09
C ASP A 123 23.06 4.20 14.42
N PHE A 124 22.00 3.45 14.72
CA PHE A 124 20.68 3.64 14.12
C PHE A 124 20.14 5.05 14.35
N VAL A 125 20.26 5.58 15.57
CA VAL A 125 19.75 6.92 15.91
C VAL A 125 20.43 7.99 15.06
N HIS A 126 21.75 7.92 14.92
CA HIS A 126 22.51 8.86 14.09
C HIS A 126 22.16 8.73 12.60
N GLN A 127 22.00 7.52 12.10
CA GLN A 127 21.58 7.30 10.71
C GLN A 127 20.15 7.80 10.47
N TYR A 128 19.27 7.59 11.44
CA TYR A 128 17.89 8.09 11.41
C TYR A 128 17.85 9.62 11.32
N GLU A 129 18.59 10.33 12.17
CA GLU A 129 18.68 11.80 12.11
C GLU A 129 19.19 12.28 10.75
N LYS A 130 20.25 11.65 10.22
CA LYS A 130 20.75 11.95 8.86
C LYS A 130 19.70 11.74 7.77
N THR A 131 18.89 10.69 7.88
CA THR A 131 17.80 10.44 6.90
C THR A 131 16.77 11.56 6.93
N LEU A 132 16.43 12.06 8.13
CA LEU A 132 15.49 13.15 8.32
C LEU A 132 16.04 14.45 7.75
N ASP A 133 17.29 14.79 8.07
CA ASP A 133 17.95 16.00 7.53
C ASP A 133 18.00 15.99 6.01
N ALA A 134 18.35 14.85 5.41
CA ALA A 134 18.36 14.69 3.96
C ALA A 134 16.95 14.84 3.36
N ARG A 135 15.90 14.41 4.08
CA ARG A 135 14.50 14.61 3.67
C ARG A 135 14.14 16.08 3.68
N TYR A 136 14.39 16.76 4.79
CA TYR A 136 14.07 18.17 4.97
C TYR A 136 14.82 19.04 3.97
N PHE A 137 16.08 18.72 3.70
CA PHE A 137 16.86 19.41 2.68
C PHE A 137 16.22 19.28 1.28
N LYS A 138 15.87 18.04 0.88
CA LYS A 138 15.19 17.79 -0.41
C LYS A 138 13.81 18.44 -0.50
N GLU A 139 13.08 18.51 0.60
CA GLU A 139 11.79 19.20 0.69
C GLU A 139 11.97 20.71 0.51
N LYS A 140 12.91 21.30 1.25
CA LYS A 140 13.26 22.73 1.13
C LYS A 140 13.69 23.10 -0.28
N GLU A 141 14.50 22.27 -0.93
CA GLU A 141 14.91 22.49 -2.32
C GLU A 141 13.70 22.51 -3.28
N LYS A 142 12.74 21.60 -3.09
CA LYS A 142 11.50 21.55 -3.88
C LYS A 142 10.59 22.74 -3.61
N ASP A 143 10.50 23.20 -2.36
CA ASP A 143 9.74 24.38 -1.98
C ASP A 143 10.33 25.64 -2.61
N VAL A 144 11.64 25.80 -2.51
CA VAL A 144 12.35 26.91 -3.17
C VAL A 144 12.13 26.87 -4.67
N ARG A 145 12.27 25.70 -5.30
CA ARG A 145 12.01 25.56 -6.74
C ARG A 145 10.58 25.89 -7.12
N THR A 146 9.60 25.49 -6.30
CA THR A 146 8.18 25.79 -6.53
C THR A 146 7.91 27.29 -6.41
N LYS A 147 8.48 27.97 -5.41
CA LYS A 147 8.28 29.41 -5.19
C LYS A 147 9.04 30.27 -6.20
N SER A 148 10.20 29.81 -6.66
CA SER A 148 11.12 30.58 -7.50
C SER A 148 10.91 30.35 -9.00
N THR A 149 10.08 29.38 -9.40
CA THR A 149 9.83 29.08 -10.81
C THR A 149 8.33 28.96 -11.08
N ARG A 150 7.91 29.37 -12.27
CA ARG A 150 6.52 29.19 -12.71
C ARG A 150 6.30 27.77 -13.23
N ALA A 151 5.14 27.18 -12.95
CA ALA A 151 4.76 25.91 -13.57
C ALA A 151 4.49 26.13 -15.08
N ILE A 152 4.76 25.10 -15.88
CA ILE A 152 4.48 25.14 -17.32
C ILE A 152 2.99 24.84 -17.48
N LEU A 153 2.25 25.76 -18.08
CA LEU A 153 0.83 25.58 -18.38
C LEU A 153 0.70 24.71 -19.64
N LYS A 154 -0.20 23.72 -19.61
CA LYS A 154 -0.54 22.86 -20.75
C LYS A 154 -1.59 23.52 -21.64
N THR A 155 -2.43 24.38 -21.07
CA THR A 155 -3.52 25.06 -21.77
C THR A 155 -3.49 26.57 -21.50
N PRO A 156 -4.18 27.39 -22.32
CA PRO A 156 -4.29 28.84 -22.08
C PRO A 156 -5.43 29.20 -21.11
N LEU A 157 -5.97 28.24 -20.34
CA LEU A 157 -7.11 28.49 -19.46
C LEU A 157 -6.69 29.26 -18.20
N LYS A 158 -7.46 30.30 -17.84
CA LYS A 158 -7.21 31.11 -16.63
C LYS A 158 -7.26 30.29 -15.33
N ILE A 159 -8.10 29.26 -15.28
CA ILE A 159 -8.19 28.37 -14.12
C ILE A 159 -6.89 27.61 -13.89
N GLU A 160 -6.18 27.24 -14.96
CA GLU A 160 -4.91 26.54 -14.88
C GLU A 160 -3.81 27.49 -14.37
N GLU A 161 -3.84 28.75 -14.81
CA GLU A 161 -2.92 29.79 -14.33
C GLU A 161 -3.08 30.04 -12.82
N GLU A 162 -4.32 30.06 -12.31
CA GLU A 162 -4.59 30.21 -10.87
C GLU A 162 -4.20 28.94 -10.09
N ALA A 163 -4.54 27.76 -10.60
CA ALA A 163 -4.16 26.49 -9.99
C ALA A 163 -2.63 26.35 -9.85
N ALA A 164 -1.87 26.83 -10.85
CA ALA A 164 -0.40 26.83 -10.83
C ALA A 164 0.22 27.70 -9.73
N LYS A 165 -0.51 28.69 -9.21
CA LYS A 165 -0.07 29.54 -8.10
C LYS A 165 -0.37 28.91 -6.74
N VAL A 166 -1.47 28.15 -6.65
CA VAL A 166 -1.95 27.55 -5.40
C VAL A 166 -1.26 26.22 -5.11
N TYR A 167 -1.09 25.38 -6.12
CA TYR A 167 -0.53 24.03 -5.93
C TYR A 167 1.00 24.01 -5.93
N THR A 168 1.57 23.07 -5.19
CA THR A 168 2.99 22.75 -5.34
C THR A 168 3.25 22.24 -6.76
N ARG A 169 4.47 22.43 -7.29
CA ARG A 169 4.83 21.99 -8.65
C ARG A 169 4.49 20.51 -8.88
N LYS A 170 4.75 19.67 -7.89
CA LYS A 170 4.50 18.23 -7.99
C LYS A 170 2.99 17.94 -8.05
N SER A 171 2.20 18.60 -7.22
CA SER A 171 0.74 18.45 -7.22
C SER A 171 0.12 18.98 -8.51
N PHE A 172 0.57 20.13 -9.00
CA PHE A 172 0.05 20.74 -10.22
C PHE A 172 0.25 19.85 -11.46
N ILE A 173 1.38 19.13 -11.58
CA ILE A 173 1.65 18.25 -12.73
C ILE A 173 0.74 17.02 -12.77
N ILE A 174 0.22 16.57 -11.62
CA ILE A 174 -0.67 15.41 -11.53
C ILE A 174 -2.01 15.69 -12.21
N PHE A 175 -2.44 16.95 -12.20
CA PHE A 175 -3.68 17.42 -12.84
C PHE A 175 -3.38 18.00 -14.24
#